data_AF-A0A9E6XC64-F1
#
_entry.id   AF-A0A9E6XC64-F1
#
_cell.length_a   1.000
_cell.length_b   1.000
_cell.length_c   1.000
_cell.angle_alpha   90.00
_cell.angle_beta   90.00
_cell.angle_gamma   90.00
#
_symmetry.space_group_name_H-M   'P 1'
#
loop_
_entity.id
_entity.type
_entity.pdbx_description
1 polymer ?
#
loop_
_entity_poly.entity_id
_entity_poly.type
_entity_poly.pdbx_seq_one_letter_code
_entity_poly.pdbx_strand_id
1 'polypeptide(L)' 'MWSTNLLERVNTEIERRTDVVGTFPNPAALLRLAGHVLIEQHDERDGADRHYFSEHSMKLLNVETEEVAIPKLAAA' A
#
# COMPACT_ATOMS: atom_id res chain seq x y z
N MET A 1 -8.46 4.07 14.53
CA MET A 1 -7.40 3.10 14.14
C MET A 1 -6.18 3.91 13.74
N TRP A 2 -5.01 3.72 14.37
CA TRP A 2 -3.79 4.46 14.04
C TRP A 2 -2.69 3.47 13.61
N SER A 3 -2.89 2.82 12.46
CA SER A 3 -1.83 2.05 11.82
C SER A 3 -0.99 2.96 10.95
N THR A 4 0.33 2.80 11.04
CA THR A 4 1.28 3.40 10.09
C THR A 4 1.34 2.62 8.77
N ASN A 5 0.74 1.43 8.72
CA ASN A 5 0.67 0.62 7.51
C ASN A 5 -0.36 1.19 6.53
N LEU A 6 0.12 1.48 5.32
CA LEU A 6 -0.71 2.01 4.23
C LEU A 6 -1.83 1.05 3.84
N LEU A 7 -1.52 -0.23 3.68
CA LEU A 7 -2.49 -1.22 3.21
C LEU A 7 -3.69 -1.32 4.16
N GLU A 8 -3.43 -1.29 5.48
CA GLU A 8 -4.49 -1.31 6.50
C GLU A 8 -5.38 -0.06 6.43
N ARG A 9 -4.78 1.12 6.20
CA ARG A 9 -5.54 2.36 6.01
C ARG A 9 -6.43 2.31 4.77
N VAL A 10 -5.91 1.84 3.64
CA VAL A 10 -6.68 1.69 2.39
C VAL A 10 -7.84 0.71 2.60
N ASN A 11 -7.57 -0.44 3.21
CA ASN A 11 -8.60 -1.44 3.47
C ASN A 11 -9.69 -0.92 4.40
N THR A 12 -9.32 -0.18 5.46
CA THR A 12 -10.29 0.44 6.38
C THR A 12 -11.16 1.47 5.66
N GLU A 13 -10.59 2.26 4.75
CA GLU A 13 -11.35 3.26 4.00
C GLU A 13 -12.28 2.62 2.96
N ILE A 14 -11.86 1.53 2.32
CA ILE A 14 -12.72 0.73 1.45
C ILE A 14 -13.90 0.20 2.26
N GLU A 15 -13.65 -0.45 3.41
CA GLU A 15 -14.69 -0.99 4.31
C GLU A 15 -15.69 0.11 4.69
N ARG A 16 -15.22 1.25 5.20
CA ARG A 16 -16.05 2.38 5.61
C ARG A 16 -16.93 2.93 4.49
N ARG A 17 -16.43 2.99 3.25
CA ARG A 17 -17.21 3.48 2.10
C ARG A 17 -18.17 2.44 1.54
N THR A 18 -17.82 1.16 1.63
CA THR A 18 -18.74 0.08 1.28
C THR A 18 -19.90 -0.03 2.26
N ASP A 19 -19.69 0.27 3.54
CA ASP A 19 -20.74 0.25 4.58
C ASP A 19 -21.87 1.25 4.29
N VAL A 20 -21.56 2.40 3.68
CA VAL A 20 -22.56 3.41 3.29
C VAL A 20 -23.48 2.90 2.17
N VAL A 21 -22.94 2.08 1.27
CA VAL A 21 -23.69 1.53 0.13
C VAL A 21 -24.53 0.31 0.56
N GLY A 22 -24.00 -0.50 1.48
CA GLY A 22 -24.64 -1.73 1.96
C GLY A 22 -24.59 -2.86 0.93
N THR A 23 -25.40 -2.78 -0.13
CA THR A 23 -25.51 -3.81 -1.17
C THR A 23 -25.25 -3.25 -2.56
N PHE A 24 -24.36 -3.89 -3.32
CA PHE A 24 -24.02 -3.48 -4.67
C PHE A 24 -24.87 -4.20 -5.73
N PRO A 25 -25.28 -3.51 -6.82
CA PRO A 25 -26.10 -4.12 -7.88
C PRO A 25 -25.33 -5.07 -8.79
N ASN A 26 -23.99 -4.98 -8.81
CA ASN A 26 -23.08 -5.89 -9.52
C ASN A 26 -21.63 -5.69 -9.03
N PRO A 27 -20.73 -6.65 -9.32
CA PRO A 27 -19.31 -6.54 -8.93
C PRO A 27 -18.59 -5.33 -9.51
N ALA A 28 -18.97 -4.86 -10.71
CA ALA A 28 -18.35 -3.71 -11.33
C ALA A 28 -18.62 -2.40 -10.55
N ALA A 29 -19.75 -2.31 -9.83
CA ALA A 29 -20.04 -1.16 -8.97
C ALA A 29 -19.12 -1.11 -7.74
N LEU A 30 -18.84 -2.26 -7.12
CA LEU A 30 -17.86 -2.36 -6.03
C LEU A 30 -16.45 -1.98 -6.51
N LEU A 31 -16.04 -2.52 -7.67
CA LEU A 31 -14.73 -2.22 -8.26
C LEU A 31 -14.54 -0.73 -8.57
N ARG A 32 -15.59 -0.04 -9.05
CA ARG A 32 -15.53 1.41 -9.28
C ARG A 32 -15.33 2.19 -7.99
N LEU A 33 -16.02 1.82 -6.90
CA LEU A 33 -15.85 2.47 -5.61
C LEU A 33 -14.45 2.24 -5.04
N ALA A 34 -14.00 0.98 -5.02
CA ALA A 34 -12.65 0.66 -4.54
C ALA A 34 -11.57 1.34 -5.40
N GLY A 35 -11.75 1.35 -6.72
CA GLY A 35 -10.86 2.07 -7.65
C GLY A 35 -10.81 3.56 -7.38
N HIS A 36 -11.94 4.20 -7.10
CA HIS A 36 -11.98 5.61 -6.73
C HIS A 36 -11.20 5.90 -5.44
N VAL A 37 -11.33 5.04 -4.42
CA VAL A 37 -10.53 5.17 -3.18
C VAL A 37 -9.03 5.09 -3.47
N LEU A 38 -8.61 4.16 -4.35
CA LEU A 38 -7.21 4.03 -4.72
C LEU A 38 -6.69 5.26 -5.46
N ILE A 39 -7.49 5.86 -6.35
CA ILE A 39 -7.13 7.09 -7.07
C ILE A 39 -6.93 8.25 -6.09
N GLU A 40 -7.88 8.48 -5.18
CA GLU A 40 -7.73 9.53 -4.16
C GLU A 40 -6.47 9.31 -3.30
N GLN A 41 -6.20 8.05 -2.93
CA GLN A 41 -5.02 7.70 -2.15
C GLN A 41 -3.72 7.83 -2.93
N HIS A 42 -3.76 7.71 -4.25
CA HIS A 42 -2.63 7.97 -5.14
C HIS A 42 -2.39 9.49 -5.26
N ASP A 43 -3.43 10.26 -5.52
CA ASP A 43 -3.34 11.71 -5.69
C ASP A 43 -2.87 12.42 -4.41
N GLU A 44 -3.35 11.98 -3.24
CA GLU A 44 -2.86 12.46 -1.93
C GLU A 44 -1.36 12.18 -1.74
N ARG A 45 -0.84 11.10 -2.35
CA ARG A 45 0.55 10.67 -2.21
C ARG A 45 1.48 11.36 -3.17
N ASP A 46 1.07 11.51 -4.42
CA ASP A 46 1.84 12.23 -5.43
C ASP A 46 2.02 13.70 -5.06
N GLY A 47 1.02 14.29 -4.40
CA GLY A 47 1.09 15.66 -3.89
C GLY A 47 1.86 15.82 -2.57
N ALA A 48 2.24 14.72 -1.90
CA ALA A 48 2.93 14.77 -0.62
C ALA A 48 4.45 14.70 -0.81
N ASP A 49 5.18 15.65 -0.24
CA ASP A 49 6.66 15.66 -0.19
C ASP A 49 7.25 14.59 0.77
N ARG A 50 6.50 13.50 0.98
CA ARG A 50 6.86 12.41 1.89
C ARG A 50 7.49 11.29 1.08
N HIS A 51 8.81 11.21 1.11
CA HIS A 51 9.53 10.04 0.59
C HIS A 51 9.29 8.84 1.51
N TYR A 52 8.69 7.77 0.97
CA TYR A 52 8.47 6.50 1.69
C TYR A 52 9.78 5.82 2.09
N PHE A 53 10.86 6.19 1.42
CA PHE A 53 12.21 5.72 1.70
C PHE A 53 13.07 6.91 2.08
N SER A 54 13.89 6.74 3.11
CA SER A 54 14.89 7.74 3.45
C SER A 54 15.89 7.88 2.30
N GLU A 55 16.45 9.07 2.11
CA GLU A 55 17.54 9.25 1.14
C GLU A 55 18.71 8.30 1.39
N HIS A 56 19.00 8.02 2.68
CA HIS A 56 20.00 7.06 3.08
C HIS A 56 19.69 5.65 2.54
N SER A 57 18.45 5.18 2.72
CA SER A 57 18.00 3.88 2.19
C SER A 57 18.06 3.82 0.66
N MET A 58 17.67 4.91 -0.02
CA MET A 58 17.72 5.00 -1.48
C MET A 58 19.16 4.93 -2.02
N LYS A 59 20.13 5.53 -1.34
CA LYS A 59 21.55 5.46 -1.72
C LYS A 59 22.11 4.04 -1.67
N LEU A 60 21.57 3.16 -0.81
CA LEU A 60 22.01 1.76 -0.70
C LEU A 60 21.59 0.90 -1.90
N LEU A 61 20.59 1.30 -2.69
CA LEU A 61 20.13 0.55 -3.87
C LEU A 61 21.10 0.63 -5.06
N ASN A 62 21.92 1.67 -5.11
CA ASN A 62 22.90 1.90 -6.16
C ASN A 62 24.28 1.29 -5.84
N VAL A 63 24.39 0.58 -4.73
CA VAL A 63 25.60 -0.16 -4.37
C VAL A 63 25.53 -1.51 -5.05
N GLU A 64 26.56 -1.89 -5.82
CA GLU A 64 26.70 -3.27 -6.29
C GLU A 64 26.79 -4.18 -5.07
N THR A 65 25.69 -4.85 -4.75
CA THR A 65 25.64 -5.81 -3.65
C THR A 65 26.41 -7.05 -4.06
N GLU A 66 27.53 -7.33 -3.38
CA GLU A 66 28.03 -8.70 -3.31
C GLU A 66 26.88 -9.58 -2.80
N GLU A 67 26.57 -10.64 -3.54
CA GLU A 67 25.50 -11.56 -3.23
C GLU A 67 25.81 -12.24 -1.89
N VAL A 68 25.25 -11.72 -0.79
CA VAL A 68 25.37 -12.34 0.52
C VAL A 68 24.53 -13.61 0.47
N ALA A 69 25.21 -14.75 0.29
CA ALA A 69 24.60 -16.06 0.34
C ALA A 69 23.83 -16.21 1.67
N ILE A 70 22.49 -16.15 1.60
CA ILE A 70 21.64 -16.43 2.75
C ILE A 70 21.83 -17.92 3.05
N PRO A 71 22.45 -18.31 4.18
CA PRO A 71 22.61 -19.72 4.49
C PRO A 71 21.20 -20.29 4.62
N LYS A 72 20.91 -21.26 3.75
CA LYS A 72 19.66 -22.00 3.68
C LYS A 72 19.19 -22.29 5.11
N LEU A 73 17.99 -21.84 5.47
CA LEU A 73 17.36 -22.18 6.74
C LEU A 73 17.25 -23.72 6.78
N ALA A 74 18.24 -24.36 7.39
CA ALA A 74 18.27 -25.79 7.59
C ALA A 74 17.58 -26.06 8.93
N ALA A 75 16.54 -26.91 8.87
CA ALA A 75 15.75 -27.44 9.98
C ALA A 75 14.84 -26.39 10.68
N ALA A 76 13.61 -26.70 11.08
CA ALA A 76 12.97 -27.98 11.38
C ALA A 76 11.48 -27.96 11.02
#